data_AF-A0A941MC79-F1
#
_entry.id   AF-A0A941MC79-F1
#
_cell.length_a   1.000
_cell.length_b   1.000
_cell.length_c   1.000
_cell.angle_alpha   90.00
_cell.angle_beta   90.00
_cell.angle_gamma   90.00
#
_symmetry.space_group_name_H-M   'P 1'
#
loop_
_entity.id
_entity.type
_entity.pdbx_description
1 polymer ?
#
loop_
_entity_poly.entity_id
_entity_poly.type
_entity_poly.pdbx_seq_one_letter_code
_entity_poly.pdbx_strand_id
1 'polypeptide(L)'
;FGTVWGIMIAFQGLANLKDATIASVAPGISEALVATAMGLFAAIPAVWAYNRFATRADRMAVRYEAFSEEFASILQRQANTGS
;
A
#
# COMPACT_ATOMS: atom_id res chain seq x y z
N PHE A 1 -5.33 -10.82 8.22
CA PHE A 1 -5.37 -12.28 8.39
C PHE A 1 -5.01 -12.73 9.81
N GLY A 2 -3.93 -12.22 10.43
CA GLY A 2 -3.52 -12.67 11.78
C GLY A 2 -4.47 -12.32 12.94
N THR A 3 -5.21 -11.21 12.86
CA THR A 3 -6.09 -10.74 13.96
C THR A 3 -7.31 -11.62 14.17
N VAL A 4 -8.04 -11.92 13.09
CA VAL A 4 -9.23 -12.78 13.12
C VAL A 4 -8.84 -14.19 13.56
N TRP A 5 -7.69 -14.70 13.09
CA TRP A 5 -7.17 -16.00 13.49
C TRP A 5 -6.78 -16.04 14.99
N GLY A 6 -6.06 -15.02 15.48
CA GLY A 6 -5.66 -14.95 16.90
C GLY A 6 -6.85 -14.82 17.84
N ILE A 7 -7.87 -14.02 17.46
CA ILE A 7 -9.13 -13.94 18.21
C ILE A 7 -9.85 -15.29 18.17
N MET A 8 -9.92 -15.95 17.02
CA MET A 8 -10.58 -17.25 16.88
C MET A 8 -9.95 -18.32 17.78
N ILE A 9 -8.61 -18.40 17.85
CA ILE A 9 -7.90 -19.33 18.74
C ILE A 9 -8.17 -19.01 20.22
N ALA A 10 -8.16 -17.72 20.60
CA ALA A 10 -8.43 -17.30 21.97
C ALA A 10 -9.87 -17.69 22.41
N PHE A 11 -10.86 -17.52 21.54
CA PHE A 11 -12.24 -17.91 21.80
C PHE A 11 -12.45 -19.43 21.76
N GLN A 12 -11.71 -20.17 20.94
CA GLN A 12 -11.79 -21.62 20.86
C GLN A 12 -11.16 -22.30 22.09
N GLY A 13 -10.10 -21.72 22.67
CA GLY A 13 -9.54 -22.16 23.96
C GLY A 13 -10.48 -21.93 25.14
N LEU A 14 -11.28 -20.86 25.10
CA LEU A 14 -12.34 -20.57 26.06
C LEU A 14 -13.50 -21.57 26.02
N ALA A 15 -13.93 -21.98 24.82
CA ALA A 15 -15.08 -22.88 24.64
C ALA A 15 -14.88 -24.27 25.29
N ASN A 16 -13.63 -24.65 25.56
CA ASN A 16 -13.27 -25.91 26.22
C ASN A 16 -13.08 -25.77 27.75
N LEU A 17 -13.18 -24.57 28.32
CA LEU A 17 -12.99 -24.32 29.76
C LEU A 17 -14.34 -24.07 30.46
N LYS A 18 -14.58 -24.80 31.54
CA LYS A 18 -15.84 -24.77 32.31
C LYS A 18 -16.00 -23.50 33.17
N ASP A 19 -14.88 -22.88 33.55
CA ASP A 19 -14.79 -21.60 34.27
C ASP A 19 -13.85 -20.66 33.52
N ALA A 20 -14.41 -19.87 32.62
CA ALA A 20 -13.69 -18.89 31.82
C ALA A 20 -13.38 -17.62 32.62
N THR A 21 -12.10 -17.28 32.82
CA THR A 21 -11.68 -16.01 33.43
C THR A 21 -11.03 -15.09 32.39
N ILE A 22 -11.30 -13.78 32.47
CA ILE A 22 -10.77 -12.75 31.53
C ILE A 22 -9.23 -12.83 31.38
N ALA A 23 -8.53 -13.28 32.43
CA ALA A 23 -7.08 -13.45 32.43
C ALA A 23 -6.58 -14.47 31.39
N SER A 24 -7.38 -15.49 31.02
CA SER A 24 -6.97 -16.53 30.08
C SER A 24 -7.01 -16.09 28.62
N VAL A 25 -7.70 -14.99 28.28
CA VAL A 25 -7.79 -14.45 26.90
C VAL A 25 -6.95 -13.22 26.65
N ALA A 26 -6.45 -12.57 27.71
CA ALA A 26 -5.61 -11.39 27.59
C ALA A 26 -4.38 -11.57 26.66
N PRO A 27 -3.69 -12.73 26.64
CA PRO A 27 -2.54 -12.93 25.76
C PRO A 27 -2.89 -12.91 24.26
N GLY A 28 -3.94 -13.63 23.85
CA GLY A 28 -4.32 -13.75 22.43
C GLY A 28 -4.84 -12.44 21.81
N ILE A 29 -5.46 -11.59 22.63
CA ILE A 29 -5.90 -10.26 22.19
C ILE A 29 -4.69 -9.33 22.01
N SER A 30 -3.69 -9.39 22.89
CA SER A 30 -2.47 -8.60 22.79
C SER A 30 -1.70 -8.90 21.49
N GLU A 31 -1.54 -10.18 21.15
CA GLU A 31 -0.88 -10.59 19.91
C GLU A 31 -1.62 -10.10 18.65
N ALA A 32 -2.96 -10.14 18.67
CA ALA A 32 -3.77 -9.61 17.58
C ALA A 32 -3.57 -8.07 17.42
N LEU A 33 -3.44 -7.33 18.51
CA LEU A 33 -3.18 -5.89 18.45
C LEU A 33 -1.79 -5.58 17.86
N VAL A 34 -0.76 -6.33 18.26
CA VAL A 34 0.59 -6.17 17.69
C VAL A 34 0.61 -6.48 16.19
N ALA A 35 -0.09 -7.54 15.75
CA ALA A 35 -0.21 -7.86 14.33
C ALA A 35 -0.89 -6.72 13.53
N THR A 36 -1.88 -6.04 14.12
CA THR A 36 -2.53 -4.87 13.51
C THR A 36 -1.57 -3.70 13.39
N ALA A 37 -0.82 -3.40 14.46
CA ALA A 37 0.15 -2.33 14.48
C ALA A 37 1.26 -2.56 13.44
N MET A 38 1.76 -3.79 13.30
CA MET A 38 2.73 -4.13 12.26
C MET A 38 2.15 -3.97 10.85
N GLY A 39 0.89 -4.36 10.64
CA GLY A 39 0.21 -4.18 9.36
C GLY A 39 0.12 -2.71 8.95
N LEU A 40 -0.27 -1.83 9.89
CA LEU A 40 -0.31 -0.39 9.65
C LEU A 40 1.09 0.20 9.44
N PHE A 41 2.08 -0.24 10.22
CA PHE A 41 3.47 0.19 10.08
C PHE A 41 4.06 -0.19 8.72
N ALA A 42 3.69 -1.32 8.15
CA ALA A 42 4.09 -1.71 6.80
C ALA A 42 3.31 -0.96 5.71
N ALA A 43 1.99 -0.78 5.90
CA ALA A 43 1.12 -0.20 4.89
C ALA A 43 1.37 1.30 4.66
N ILE A 44 1.55 2.09 5.73
CA ILE A 44 1.69 3.56 5.62
C ILE A 44 2.92 3.95 4.77
N PRO A 45 4.13 3.44 5.04
CA PRO A 45 5.31 3.75 4.23
C PRO A 45 5.21 3.22 2.79
N ALA A 46 4.60 2.05 2.60
CA ALA A 46 4.42 1.47 1.27
C ALA A 46 3.53 2.35 0.38
N VAL A 47 2.40 2.83 0.91
CA VAL A 47 1.49 3.74 0.20
C VAL A 47 2.16 5.09 -0.05
N TRP A 48 2.91 5.62 0.92
CA TRP A 48 3.68 6.85 0.74
C TRP A 48 4.72 6.73 -0.39
N ALA A 49 5.48 5.63 -0.41
CA ALA A 49 6.47 5.37 -1.45
C ALA A 49 5.82 5.23 -2.82
N TYR A 50 4.71 4.46 -2.91
CA TYR A 50 3.94 4.32 -4.15
C TYR A 50 3.51 5.69 -4.70
N ASN A 51 2.87 6.52 -3.88
CA ASN A 51 2.43 7.85 -4.30
C ASN A 51 3.61 8.73 -4.76
N ARG A 52 4.75 8.64 -4.07
CA ARG A 52 5.96 9.39 -4.42
C ARG A 52 6.52 8.98 -5.78
N PHE A 53 6.57 7.68 -6.07
CA PHE A 53 7.07 7.15 -7.34
C PHE A 53 6.07 7.34 -8.48
N ALA A 54 4.79 7.13 -8.24
CA ALA A 54 3.72 7.39 -9.21
C ALA A 54 3.77 8.86 -9.69
N THR A 55 3.84 9.80 -8.75
CA THR A 55 3.96 11.24 -9.08
C THR A 55 5.24 11.55 -9.88
N ARG A 56 6.36 10.86 -9.60
CA ARG A 56 7.61 11.05 -10.38
C ARG A 56 7.47 10.49 -11.80
N ALA A 57 6.88 9.31 -11.93
CA ALA A 57 6.68 8.65 -13.21
C ALA A 57 5.77 9.50 -14.11
N ASP A 58 4.67 10.02 -13.55
CA ASP A 58 3.73 10.88 -14.25
C ASP A 58 4.40 12.18 -14.76
N ARG A 59 5.16 12.86 -13.89
CA ARG A 59 5.97 14.03 -14.28
C ARG A 59 7.03 13.73 -15.35
N MET A 60 7.48 12.49 -15.43
CA MET A 60 8.44 12.08 -16.46
C MET A 60 7.71 11.83 -17.78
N ALA A 61 6.55 11.16 -17.74
CA ALA A 61 5.68 10.95 -18.90
C ALA A 61 5.27 12.27 -19.55
N VAL A 62 4.79 13.24 -18.76
CA VAL A 62 4.42 14.58 -19.26
C VAL A 62 5.59 15.29 -19.96
N ARG A 63 6.81 15.14 -19.43
CA ARG A 63 8.00 15.73 -20.07
C ARG A 63 8.36 15.05 -21.39
N TYR A 64 8.20 13.74 -21.47
CA TYR A 64 8.39 13.00 -22.72
C TYR A 64 7.35 13.38 -23.77
N GLU A 65 6.10 13.56 -23.38
CA GLU A 65 5.03 14.01 -24.27
C GLU A 65 5.32 15.40 -24.84
N ALA A 66 5.67 16.37 -23.98
CA ALA A 66 6.07 17.71 -24.41
C ALA A 66 7.27 17.69 -25.37
N PHE A 67 8.28 16.87 -25.09
CA PHE A 67 9.43 16.70 -25.97
C PHE A 67 9.04 16.12 -27.34
N SER A 68 8.13 15.13 -27.35
CA SER A 68 7.62 14.53 -28.58
C SER A 68 6.85 15.55 -29.43
N GLU A 69 6.01 16.37 -28.82
CA GLU A 69 5.29 17.45 -29.50
C GLU A 69 6.24 18.49 -30.10
N GLU A 70 7.25 18.91 -29.34
CA GLU A 70 8.25 19.86 -29.81
C GLU A 70 9.04 19.28 -30.99
N PHE A 71 9.48 18.02 -30.89
CA PHE A 71 10.17 17.32 -31.97
C PHE A 71 9.32 17.21 -33.24
N ALA A 72 8.04 16.84 -33.11
CA ALA A 72 7.10 16.79 -34.24
C ALA A 72 6.92 18.17 -34.88
N SER A 73 6.82 19.23 -34.06
CA SER A 73 6.67 20.60 -34.56
C SER A 73 7.90 21.07 -35.36
N ILE A 74 9.11 20.69 -34.94
CA ILE A 74 10.36 21.01 -35.64
C ILE A 74 10.41 20.29 -36.99
N LEU A 75 10.10 19.00 -37.03
CA LEU A 75 10.06 18.23 -38.27
C LEU A 75 9.04 18.81 -39.27
N GLN A 76 7.86 19.19 -38.78
CA GLN A 76 6.82 19.79 -39.63
C GLN A 76 7.25 21.15 -40.19
N ARG A 77 7.95 21.98 -39.41
CA ARG A 77 8.53 23.24 -39.90
C ARG A 77 9.58 23.01 -40.98
N GLN A 78 10.48 22.04 -40.79
CA GLN A 78 11.48 21.70 -41.80
C GLN A 78 10.84 21.17 -43.09
N ALA A 79 9.83 20.31 -42.98
CA ALA A 79 9.09 19.79 -44.13
C ALA A 79 8.40 20.92 -44.93
N ASN A 80 7.78 21.89 -44.24
CA ASN A 80 7.10 23.01 -44.88
C ASN A 80 8.05 24.10 -45.42
N THR A 81 9.30 24.17 -44.96
CA THR A 81 10.29 25.14 -45.46
C THR A 81 10.99 24.63 -46.73
N GLY A 82 10.85 23.35 -47.07
CA GLY A 82 11.46 22.69 -48.23
C GLY A 82 10.57 22.56 -49.47
N SER A 83 9.34 23.08 -49.46
CA SER A 83 8.38 23.09 -50.58
C SER A 83 8.13 24.50 -51.08
#